data_AF-A0A8T6QJ20-F1
#
_entry.id   AF-A0A8T6QJ20-F1
#
_cell.length_a   1.000
_cell.length_b   1.000
_cell.length_c   1.000
_cell.angle_alpha   90.00
_cell.angle_beta   90.00
_cell.angle_gamma   90.00
#
_symmetry.space_group_name_H-M   'P 1'
#
loop_
_entity.id
_entity.type
_entity.pdbx_description
1 polymer ?
#
loop_
_entity_poly.entity_id
_entity_poly.type
_entity_poly.pdbx_seq_one_letter_code
_entity_poly.pdbx_strand_id
1 'polypeptide(L)'
;VYASLTEEERQLEKLALTIPGFETREQMEKERLYRIKAIRKAVRQNRNDNQDESKEVRKAHKKWRGRMFRLKRKLEGCMPEHQCGSAACPQCFRLHRLRKLTELLPLRASKGAYRVVTLVYYDAMLKEDEIS
;
A
#
# COMPACT_ATOMS: atom_id res chain seq x y z
N VAL A 1 7.05 -8.97 24.37
CA VAL A 1 5.75 -8.41 24.83
C VAL A 1 4.85 -8.32 23.61
N TYR A 2 3.90 -9.24 23.47
CA TYR A 2 2.92 -9.17 22.38
C TYR A 2 1.93 -8.05 22.71
N ALA A 3 1.95 -6.99 21.92
CA ALA A 3 0.95 -5.94 21.89
C ALA A 3 -0.47 -6.53 21.93
N SER A 4 -1.33 -6.05 22.83
CA SER A 4 -2.74 -6.44 22.78
C SER A 4 -3.40 -5.77 21.59
N LEU A 5 -4.07 -6.56 20.75
CA LEU A 5 -4.84 -6.04 19.63
C LEU A 5 -6.04 -5.26 20.13
N THR A 6 -6.35 -4.15 19.46
CA THR A 6 -7.62 -3.47 19.65
C THR A 6 -8.78 -4.41 19.26
N GLU A 7 -9.99 -4.13 19.77
CA GLU A 7 -11.16 -4.96 19.42
C GLU A 7 -11.47 -4.88 17.92
N GLU A 8 -11.34 -3.70 17.32
CA GLU A 8 -11.44 -3.52 15.86
C GLU A 8 -10.47 -4.44 15.12
N GLU A 9 -9.18 -4.42 15.49
CA GLU A 9 -8.19 -5.29 14.85
C GLU A 9 -8.51 -6.77 15.04
N ARG A 10 -9.00 -7.19 16.21
CA ARG A 10 -9.43 -8.58 16.41
C ARG A 10 -10.56 -8.98 15.48
N GLN A 11 -11.55 -8.11 15.26
CA GLN A 11 -12.62 -8.36 14.30
C GLN A 11 -12.10 -8.42 12.86
N LEU A 12 -11.17 -7.54 12.50
CA LEU A 12 -10.54 -7.55 11.17
C LEU A 12 -9.68 -8.79 10.94
N GLU A 13 -9.01 -9.31 11.97
CA GLU A 13 -8.29 -10.59 11.87
C GLU A 13 -9.25 -11.77 11.71
N LYS A 14 -10.40 -11.78 12.40
CA LYS A 14 -11.46 -12.78 12.17
C LYS A 14 -11.96 -12.73 10.73
N LEU A 15 -12.19 -11.53 10.18
CA LEU A 15 -12.57 -11.36 8.77
C LEU A 15 -11.50 -11.91 7.83
N ALA A 16 -10.22 -11.61 8.08
CA ALA A 16 -9.12 -12.10 7.26
C ALA A 16 -9.11 -13.64 7.14
N LEU A 17 -9.40 -14.36 8.24
CA LEU A 17 -9.48 -15.82 8.25
C LEU A 17 -10.60 -16.38 7.36
N THR A 18 -11.65 -15.60 7.10
CA THR A 18 -12.74 -16.02 6.20
C THR A 18 -12.43 -15.84 4.72
N ILE A 19 -11.35 -15.12 4.38
CA ILE A 19 -10.98 -14.81 3.00
C ILE A 19 -9.84 -15.74 2.56
N PRO A 20 -10.09 -16.67 1.62
CA PRO A 20 -9.05 -17.59 1.17
C PRO A 20 -7.83 -16.85 0.62
N GLY A 21 -6.64 -17.22 1.10
CA GLY A 21 -5.37 -16.67 0.66
C GLY A 21 -5.07 -15.23 1.11
N PHE A 22 -5.90 -14.63 1.98
CA PHE A 22 -5.61 -13.30 2.51
C PHE A 22 -4.35 -13.31 3.37
N GLU A 23 -3.52 -12.28 3.27
CA GLU A 23 -2.20 -12.32 3.88
C GLU A 23 -2.28 -12.30 5.43
N THR A 24 -1.34 -12.96 6.10
CA THR A 24 -1.26 -12.97 7.58
C THR A 24 -0.41 -11.81 8.11
N ARG A 25 -0.55 -11.50 9.41
CA ARG A 25 0.31 -10.50 10.08
C ARG A 25 1.79 -10.85 9.97
N GLU A 26 2.14 -12.12 10.13
CA GLU A 26 3.50 -12.63 10.02
C GLU A 26 4.06 -12.49 8.60
N GLN A 27 3.24 -12.75 7.57
CA GLN A 27 3.63 -12.52 6.18
C GLN A 27 3.92 -11.03 5.94
N MET A 28 3.06 -10.14 6.47
CA MET A 28 3.29 -8.69 6.36
C MET A 28 4.50 -8.20 7.17
N GLU A 29 4.82 -8.86 8.29
CA GLU A 29 6.05 -8.62 9.06
C GLU A 29 7.28 -8.97 8.23
N LYS A 30 7.31 -10.17 7.64
CA LYS A 30 8.40 -10.62 6.76
C LYS A 30 8.58 -9.67 5.57
N GLU A 31 7.47 -9.27 4.93
CA GLU A 31 7.47 -8.31 3.84
C GLU A 31 7.98 -6.92 4.30
N ARG A 32 7.62 -6.46 5.51
CA ARG A 32 8.12 -5.18 6.05
C ARG A 32 9.64 -5.23 6.22
N LEU A 33 10.16 -6.30 6.81
CA LEU A 33 11.61 -6.51 6.98
C LEU A 33 12.33 -6.59 5.63
N TYR A 34 11.73 -7.28 4.65
CA TYR A 34 12.24 -7.32 3.28
C TYR A 34 12.31 -5.91 2.66
N ARG A 35 11.23 -5.13 2.72
CA ARG A 35 11.21 -3.74 2.20
C ARG A 35 12.23 -2.84 2.86
N ILE A 36 12.43 -2.96 4.18
CA ILE A 36 13.47 -2.21 4.90
C ILE A 36 14.86 -2.55 4.35
N LYS A 37 15.15 -3.84 4.16
CA LYS A 37 16.43 -4.29 3.57
C LYS A 37 16.59 -3.81 2.13
N ALA A 38 15.54 -3.90 1.31
CA ALA A 38 15.52 -3.46 -0.08
C ALA A 38 15.79 -1.95 -0.18
N ILE A 39 15.14 -1.12 0.64
CA ILE A 39 15.39 0.33 0.69
C ILE A 39 16.85 0.62 1.07
N ARG A 40 17.38 -0.06 2.09
CA ARG A 40 18.80 0.10 2.47
C ARG A 40 19.75 -0.26 1.33
N LYS A 41 19.44 -1.30 0.55
CA LYS A 41 20.24 -1.70 -0.62
C LYS A 41 20.13 -0.65 -1.73
N ALA A 42 18.92 -0.25 -2.11
CA ALA A 42 18.67 0.72 -3.18
C ALA A 42 19.31 2.09 -2.90
N VAL A 43 19.29 2.55 -1.66
CA VAL A 43 19.93 3.82 -1.27
C VAL A 43 21.45 3.75 -1.37
N ARG A 44 22.06 2.60 -1.01
CA ARG A 44 23.50 2.39 -1.18
C ARG A 44 23.89 2.35 -2.65
N GLN A 45 23.18 1.57 -3.44
CA GLN A 45 23.40 1.47 -4.89
C GLN A 45 23.29 2.86 -5.55
N ASN A 46 22.21 3.59 -5.26
CA ASN A 46 22.02 4.94 -5.79
C ASN A 46 23.14 5.93 -5.40
N ARG A 47 23.79 5.74 -4.24
CA ARG A 47 24.93 6.59 -3.86
C ARG A 47 26.16 6.27 -4.70
N ASN A 48 26.43 4.99 -4.94
CA ASN A 48 27.59 4.53 -5.70
C ASN A 48 27.46 4.90 -7.17
N ASP A 49 26.30 4.63 -7.78
CA ASP A 49 26.08 4.84 -9.22
C ASP A 49 26.11 6.32 -9.63
N ASN A 50 25.86 7.24 -8.68
CA ASN A 50 25.74 8.67 -8.96
C ASN A 50 26.86 9.48 -8.30
N GLN A 51 28.01 8.85 -8.07
CA GLN A 51 29.16 9.52 -7.44
C GLN A 51 29.80 10.57 -8.36
N ASP A 52 29.94 10.22 -9.65
CA ASP A 52 30.63 11.02 -10.67
C ASP A 52 29.67 11.88 -11.51
N GLU A 53 28.38 11.84 -11.17
CA GLU A 53 27.34 12.63 -11.81
C GLU A 53 27.47 14.14 -11.54
N SER A 54 26.84 14.93 -12.41
CA SER A 54 26.77 16.39 -12.26
C SER A 54 26.16 16.83 -10.93
N LYS A 55 26.46 18.05 -10.49
CA LYS A 55 26.01 18.60 -9.19
C LYS A 55 24.49 18.64 -9.08
N GLU A 56 23.82 18.97 -10.17
CA GLU A 56 22.36 19.07 -10.30
C GLU A 56 21.71 17.69 -10.11
N VAL A 57 22.23 16.68 -10.81
CA VAL A 57 21.79 15.28 -10.73
C VAL A 57 22.03 14.73 -9.31
N ARG A 58 23.19 15.01 -8.72
CA ARG A 58 23.52 14.61 -7.34
C ARG A 58 22.56 15.19 -6.30
N LYS A 59 22.08 16.44 -6.48
CA LYS A 59 21.07 17.04 -5.59
C LYS A 59 19.74 16.29 -5.68
N ALA A 60 19.29 15.93 -6.88
CA ALA A 60 18.06 15.16 -7.07
C ALA A 60 18.14 13.78 -6.40
N HIS A 61 19.24 13.05 -6.60
CA HIS A 61 19.46 11.76 -5.93
C HIS A 61 19.57 11.89 -4.42
N LYS A 62 20.20 12.95 -3.89
CA LYS A 62 20.22 13.22 -2.44
C LYS A 62 18.81 13.42 -1.89
N LYS A 63 17.94 14.16 -2.59
CA LYS A 63 16.53 14.34 -2.21
C LYS A 63 15.77 13.01 -2.23
N TRP A 64 15.98 12.19 -3.26
CA TRP A 64 15.38 10.85 -3.34
C TRP A 64 15.83 9.94 -2.18
N ARG A 65 17.13 9.86 -1.90
CA ARG A 65 17.67 9.09 -0.74
C ARG A 65 17.07 9.56 0.58
N GLY A 66 16.90 10.88 0.76
CA GLY A 66 16.23 11.44 1.93
C GLY A 66 14.78 10.96 2.09
N ARG A 67 14.01 10.91 0.99
CA ARG A 67 12.65 10.35 1.00
C ARG A 67 12.65 8.86 1.34
N MET A 68 13.57 8.09 0.76
CA MET A 68 13.71 6.65 1.04
C MET A 68 14.08 6.38 2.50
N PHE A 69 14.99 7.15 3.09
CA PHE A 69 15.31 7.03 4.52
C PHE A 69 14.13 7.41 5.42
N ARG A 70 13.33 8.41 5.04
CA ARG A 70 12.09 8.74 5.77
C ARG A 70 11.10 7.57 5.73
N LEU A 71 10.91 6.95 4.55
CA LEU A 71 10.07 5.77 4.42
C LEU A 71 10.59 4.60 5.25
N LYS A 72 11.89 4.30 5.17
CA LYS A 72 12.53 3.26 5.99
C LYS A 72 12.25 3.48 7.49
N ARG A 73 12.42 4.69 8.00
CA ARG A 73 12.13 5.01 9.41
C ARG A 73 10.66 4.78 9.77
N LYS A 74 9.72 5.15 8.89
CA LYS A 74 8.30 4.84 9.08
C LYS A 74 8.05 3.34 9.19
N LEU A 75 8.69 2.53 8.33
CA LEU A 75 8.55 1.07 8.35
C LEU A 75 9.19 0.46 9.61
N GLU A 76 10.34 0.97 10.04
CA GLU A 76 11.03 0.49 11.25
C GLU A 76 10.26 0.81 12.53
N GLY A 77 9.64 1.99 12.61
CA GLY A 77 8.86 2.43 13.76
C GLY A 77 7.37 2.04 13.71
N CYS A 78 6.92 1.31 12.69
CA CYS A 78 5.53 0.90 12.60
C CYS A 78 5.27 -0.26 13.56
N MET A 79 4.43 -0.02 14.56
CA MET A 79 4.01 -0.99 15.56
C MET A 79 2.49 -1.15 15.54
N PRO A 80 1.93 -2.24 16.08
CA PRO A 80 0.48 -2.42 16.18
C PRO A 80 -0.23 -1.22 16.86
N GLU A 81 0.34 -0.72 17.95
CA GLU A 81 -0.19 0.41 18.72
C GLU A 81 0.06 1.76 18.03
N HIS A 82 1.11 1.83 17.19
CA HIS A 82 1.57 3.06 16.55
C HIS A 82 1.79 2.81 15.05
N GLN A 83 0.69 2.88 14.30
CA GLN A 83 0.70 2.66 12.87
C GLN A 83 1.28 3.87 12.13
N CYS A 84 2.22 3.64 11.21
CA CYS A 84 2.90 4.73 10.50
C CYS A 84 2.06 5.41 9.40
N GLY A 85 0.87 4.86 9.09
CA GLY A 85 -0.06 5.37 8.07
C GLY A 85 0.45 5.35 6.63
N SER A 86 1.63 4.77 6.38
CA SER A 86 2.23 4.74 5.05
C SER A 86 1.55 3.69 4.17
N ALA A 87 1.13 4.06 2.96
CA ALA A 87 0.65 3.10 1.95
C ALA A 87 1.72 2.09 1.53
N ALA A 88 3.00 2.42 1.71
CA ALA A 88 4.11 1.50 1.47
C ALA A 88 4.38 0.54 2.64
N CYS A 89 3.72 0.72 3.79
CA CYS A 89 3.81 -0.21 4.91
C CYS A 89 2.88 -1.41 4.70
N PRO A 90 3.39 -2.65 4.63
CA PRO A 90 2.55 -3.84 4.41
C PRO A 90 1.48 -4.01 5.47
N GLN A 91 1.80 -3.75 6.75
CA GLN A 91 0.86 -3.88 7.86
C GLN A 91 -0.25 -2.82 7.80
N CYS A 92 0.10 -1.54 7.63
CA CYS A 92 -0.90 -0.47 7.50
C CYS A 92 -1.77 -0.67 6.26
N PHE A 93 -1.18 -1.07 5.14
CA PHE A 93 -1.93 -1.30 3.90
C PHE A 93 -2.84 -2.53 4.00
N ARG A 94 -2.39 -3.61 4.64
CA ARG A 94 -3.24 -4.77 4.94
C ARG A 94 -4.45 -4.37 5.77
N LEU A 95 -4.23 -3.60 6.85
CA LEU A 95 -5.33 -3.15 7.71
C LEU A 95 -6.30 -2.24 6.95
N HIS A 96 -5.78 -1.34 6.12
CA HIS A 96 -6.59 -0.50 5.25
C HIS A 96 -7.49 -1.34 4.32
N ARG A 97 -6.93 -2.38 3.67
CA ARG A 97 -7.72 -3.31 2.85
C ARG A 97 -8.80 -4.02 3.64
N LEU A 98 -8.47 -4.52 4.85
CA LEU A 98 -9.46 -5.18 5.71
C LEU A 98 -10.59 -4.23 6.09
N ARG A 99 -10.29 -3.00 6.49
CA ARG A 99 -11.31 -1.97 6.79
C ARG A 99 -12.24 -1.73 5.60
N LYS A 100 -11.66 -1.58 4.40
CA LYS A 100 -12.43 -1.43 3.15
C LYS A 100 -13.31 -2.64 2.87
N LEU A 101 -12.79 -3.85 3.07
CA LEU A 101 -13.58 -5.07 2.88
C LEU A 101 -14.74 -5.15 3.89
N THR A 102 -14.53 -4.75 5.14
CA THR A 102 -15.58 -4.68 6.15
C THR A 102 -16.68 -3.70 5.76
N GLU A 103 -16.34 -2.52 5.24
CA GLU A 103 -17.31 -1.55 4.70
C GLU A 103 -18.17 -2.14 3.57
N LEU A 104 -17.61 -3.09 2.79
CA LEU A 104 -18.30 -3.77 1.70
C LEU A 104 -19.10 -5.02 2.14
N LEU A 105 -18.96 -5.48 3.38
CA LEU A 105 -19.69 -6.68 3.84
C LEU A 105 -21.21 -6.54 3.77
N PRO A 106 -21.85 -5.42 4.21
CA PRO A 106 -23.30 -5.26 4.12
C PRO A 106 -23.79 -5.28 2.66
N LEU A 107 -22.98 -4.69 1.77
CA LEU A 107 -23.23 -4.66 0.33
C LEU A 107 -23.20 -6.06 -0.29
N ARG A 108 -22.37 -6.97 0.23
CA ARG A 108 -22.31 -8.36 -0.24
C ARG A 108 -23.58 -9.15 0.07
N ALA A 109 -24.33 -8.79 1.12
CA ALA A 109 -25.57 -9.49 1.49
C ALA A 109 -26.70 -9.25 0.47
N SER A 110 -26.69 -8.12 -0.25
CA SER A 110 -27.66 -7.78 -1.30
C SER A 110 -27.25 -8.26 -2.70
N LYS A 111 -26.37 -9.27 -2.79
CA LYS A 111 -25.76 -9.82 -4.00
C LYS A 111 -26.72 -10.15 -5.16
N GLY A 112 -28.00 -10.39 -4.88
CA GLY A 112 -29.03 -10.60 -5.91
C GLY A 112 -29.31 -9.38 -6.81
N ALA A 113 -28.87 -8.17 -6.41
CA ALA A 113 -29.15 -6.92 -7.13
C ALA A 113 -27.92 -6.27 -7.79
N TYR A 114 -26.71 -6.83 -7.65
CA TYR A 114 -25.51 -6.21 -8.20
C TYR A 114 -25.42 -6.41 -9.71
N ARG A 115 -25.63 -5.33 -10.46
CA ARG A 115 -25.31 -5.24 -11.89
C ARG A 115 -24.04 -4.41 -12.05
N VAL A 116 -23.00 -5.00 -12.62
CA VAL A 116 -21.81 -4.25 -13.03
C VAL A 116 -22.14 -3.57 -14.36
N VAL A 117 -22.03 -2.25 -14.42
CA VAL A 117 -22.21 -1.48 -15.64
C VAL A 117 -20.89 -0.78 -15.96
N THR A 118 -20.37 -1.01 -17.15
CA THR A 118 -19.26 -0.24 -17.70
C THR A 118 -19.86 0.85 -18.58
N LEU A 119 -19.73 2.10 -18.16
CA LEU A 119 -20.09 3.24 -18.99
C LEU A 119 -18.90 3.57 -19.89
N VAL A 120 -19.07 3.36 -21.20
CA VAL A 120 -18.12 3.76 -22.23
C VAL A 120 -18.69 4.98 -22.92
N TYR A 121 -18.04 6.13 -22.77
CA TYR A 121 -18.39 7.36 -23.49
C TYR A 121 -17.63 7.38 -24.80
N TYR A 122 -18.35 7.31 -25.93
CA TYR A 122 -17.79 7.35 -27.28
C TYR A 122 -17.55 8.77 -27.79
N ASP A 123 -17.88 9.78 -26.98
CA ASP A 123 -17.81 11.21 -27.34
C ASP A 123 -16.37 11.67 -27.68
N ALA A 124 -15.34 10.89 -27.31
CA ALA A 124 -13.95 11.13 -27.69
C ALA A 124 -13.51 10.40 -28.98
N MET A 125 -14.36 9.54 -29.56
CA MET A 125 -14.08 8.78 -30.78
C MET A 125 -14.91 9.23 -31.99
N LEU A 126 -16.05 9.87 -31.77
CA LEU A 126 -16.89 10.41 -32.84
C LEU A 126 -16.50 11.87 -33.10
N LYS A 127 -16.29 12.23 -34.36
CA LYS A 127 -16.22 13.64 -34.77
C LYS A 127 -17.65 14.16 -34.94
N GLU A 128 -17.86 15.47 -34.75
CA GLU A 128 -19.20 16.10 -34.75
C GLU A 128 -20.05 15.80 -36.00
N ASP A 129 -19.42 15.45 -37.12
CA ASP A 129 -20.03 15.08 -38.40
C ASP A 129 -20.63 13.67 -38.45
N GLU A 130 -20.38 12.80 -37.46
CA GLU A 130 -20.87 11.41 -37.42
C GLU A 130 -22.09 11.21 -36.50
N ILE A 131 -22.61 12.29 -35.87
CA ILE A 131 -23.72 12.26 -34.91
C ILE A 131 -25.01 12.90 -35.49
N SER A 132 -25.14 12.99 -36.81
CA SER A 132 -26.34 13.52 -37.50
C SER A 132 -27.25 12.41 -38.03
#